data_AF-A0A229NUQ2-F1
#
_entry.id   AF-A0A229NUQ2-F1
#
_cell.length_a   1.000
_cell.length_b   1.000
_cell.length_c   1.000
_cell.angle_alpha   90.00
_cell.angle_beta   90.00
_cell.angle_gamma   90.00
#
_symmetry.space_group_name_H-M   'P 1'
#
loop_
_entity.id
_entity.type
_entity.pdbx_description
1 polymer ?
#
loop_
_entity_poly.entity_id
_entity_poly.type
_entity_poly.pdbx_seq_one_letter_code
_entity_poly.pdbx_strand_id
1 'polypeptide(L)'
;MICLANKLDIFYIGTYGKAADPTIYGCHFDKTSGNLSVFQRFAGIEQASFLAVHPGGRILYACSETGETRGEPSGSVHSLSIDPQTGELEALEDGLTYGEHPCYVSVSVEGDALYVANYSGGNAAVIPLSFEGRLEEPASSVIAGEGELGTLKDRQEKPHAHCIDPLPATPYVYVADLGTDSVYIHRRSVDGRSLLRTGSLRLEPGSGPRHIAVKEGLSYAYIIGELDSHVTVAQIGSEGKLEAVQRISALPQGFQGESWAADIHLSPDGRFLYVSNRGHDSIAAFSVNTENGRLSLIQHISTGGTYPRNFALSPDGEWLLAANQNSGSVNVFRRDPQTGLLEETDSLLNVPSPVCIRFL
;
A
#
# COMPACT_ATOMS: atom_id res chain seq x y z
N MET A 1 5.11 11.42 36.65
CA MET A 1 6.24 10.47 36.65
C MET A 1 5.67 9.06 36.77
N ILE A 2 5.33 8.43 35.65
CA ILE A 2 5.36 6.97 35.48
C ILE A 2 5.97 6.78 34.09
N CYS A 3 7.23 6.34 34.11
CA CYS A 3 8.01 5.98 32.96
C CYS A 3 7.72 4.50 32.66
N LEU A 4 6.97 4.25 31.60
CA LEU A 4 7.12 3.05 30.79
C LEU A 4 7.25 3.60 29.37
N ALA A 5 8.48 3.66 28.88
CA ALA A 5 8.72 3.71 27.44
C ALA A 5 8.01 2.49 26.86
N ASN A 6 6.85 2.66 26.23
CA ASN A 6 6.09 1.54 25.70
C ASN A 6 6.98 0.88 24.63
N LYS A 7 7.50 -0.31 24.96
CA LYS A 7 8.31 -1.16 24.08
C LYS A 7 7.48 -1.81 22.96
N LEU A 8 6.16 -1.66 23.04
CA LEU A 8 5.20 -2.23 22.13
C LEU A 8 4.74 -1.15 21.16
N ASP A 9 5.01 -1.36 19.87
CA ASP A 9 4.38 -0.58 18.82
C ASP A 9 3.01 -1.18 18.50
N ILE A 10 2.07 -0.33 18.10
CA ILE A 10 0.73 -0.74 17.66
C ILE A 10 0.72 -0.80 16.14
N PHE A 11 0.11 -1.84 15.61
CA PHE A 11 -0.16 -1.96 14.19
C PHE A 11 -1.47 -2.72 13.95
N TYR A 12 -2.01 -2.55 12.74
CA TYR A 12 -3.24 -3.18 12.31
C TYR A 12 -2.97 -4.08 11.11
N ILE A 13 -3.66 -5.22 11.06
CA ILE A 13 -3.63 -6.13 9.92
C ILE A 13 -5.01 -6.14 9.27
N GLY A 14 -5.08 -5.79 7.99
CA GLY A 14 -6.23 -5.97 7.13
C GLY A 14 -6.21 -7.34 6.45
N THR A 15 -7.37 -7.95 6.27
CA THR A 15 -7.51 -9.32 5.75
C THR A 15 -8.65 -9.46 4.75
N TYR A 16 -8.58 -10.47 3.89
CA TYR A 16 -9.74 -10.94 3.14
C TYR A 16 -10.63 -11.84 4.02
N GLY A 17 -11.93 -11.56 4.02
CA GLY A 17 -12.92 -12.25 4.86
C GLY A 17 -14.31 -11.65 4.72
N LYS A 18 -15.30 -12.32 5.31
CA LYS A 18 -16.70 -11.85 5.32
C LYS A 18 -16.91 -10.86 6.46
N ALA A 19 -17.89 -9.98 6.34
CA ALA A 19 -18.23 -9.02 7.40
C ALA A 19 -18.57 -9.68 8.77
N ALA A 20 -19.04 -10.92 8.77
CA ALA A 20 -19.36 -11.65 10.01
C ALA A 20 -18.11 -12.15 10.77
N ASP A 21 -16.97 -12.23 10.09
CA ASP A 21 -15.70 -12.69 10.64
C ASP A 21 -14.80 -11.47 10.96
N PRO A 22 -13.82 -11.60 11.87
CA PRO A 22 -12.83 -10.54 12.05
C PRO A 22 -12.00 -10.34 10.80
N THR A 23 -12.04 -9.13 10.24
CA THR A 23 -11.30 -8.74 9.04
C THR A 23 -10.18 -7.75 9.32
N ILE A 24 -10.18 -7.11 10.49
CA ILE A 24 -9.09 -6.25 10.98
C ILE A 24 -8.60 -6.76 12.33
N TYR A 25 -7.29 -6.84 12.51
CA TYR A 25 -6.64 -7.32 13.74
C TYR A 25 -5.75 -6.21 14.32
N GLY A 26 -6.10 -5.71 15.50
CA GLY A 26 -5.25 -4.81 16.28
C GLY A 26 -4.17 -5.60 17.02
N CYS A 27 -2.91 -5.24 16.79
CA CYS A 27 -1.76 -6.01 17.24
C CYS A 27 -0.71 -5.15 17.95
N HIS A 28 -0.04 -5.75 18.93
CA HIS A 28 1.20 -5.24 19.51
C HIS A 28 2.42 -5.90 18.87
N PHE A 29 3.47 -5.12 18.66
CA PHE A 29 4.79 -5.56 18.23
C PHE A 29 5.84 -5.24 19.29
N ASP A 30 6.45 -6.26 19.90
CA ASP A 30 7.59 -6.08 20.80
C ASP A 30 8.90 -5.98 20.00
N LYS A 31 9.37 -4.76 19.81
CA LYS A 31 10.62 -4.45 19.10
C LYS A 31 11.88 -5.06 19.72
N THR A 32 11.83 -5.52 20.97
CA THR A 32 12.99 -6.15 21.61
C THR A 32 13.12 -7.60 21.17
N SER A 33 11.99 -8.32 21.11
CA SER A 33 11.96 -9.76 20.87
C SER A 33 11.51 -10.14 19.46
N GLY A 34 10.88 -9.23 18.71
CA GLY A 34 10.21 -9.50 17.44
C GLY A 34 8.81 -10.10 17.59
N ASN A 35 8.32 -10.31 18.82
CA ASN A 35 7.05 -10.98 19.06
C ASN A 35 5.84 -10.11 18.67
N LEU A 36 4.82 -10.78 18.14
CA LEU A 36 3.54 -10.21 17.75
C LEU A 36 2.42 -10.76 18.65
N SER A 37 1.45 -9.93 19.02
CA SER A 37 0.26 -10.40 19.73
C SER A 37 -0.99 -9.60 19.34
N VAL A 38 -2.13 -10.29 19.25
CA VAL A 38 -3.42 -9.66 18.92
C VAL A 38 -4.09 -9.19 20.20
N PHE A 39 -4.42 -7.90 20.27
CA PHE A 39 -5.25 -7.36 21.36
C PHE A 39 -6.72 -7.16 20.92
N GLN A 40 -6.98 -6.98 19.62
CA GLN A 40 -8.33 -6.80 19.11
C GLN A 40 -8.59 -7.59 17.82
N ARG A 41 -9.80 -8.14 17.71
CA ARG A 41 -10.35 -8.76 16.50
C ARG A 41 -11.60 -8.00 16.11
N PHE A 42 -11.52 -7.20 15.06
CA PHE A 42 -12.59 -6.31 14.62
C PHE A 42 -13.32 -6.92 13.41
N ALA A 43 -14.64 -7.03 13.51
CA ALA A 43 -15.54 -7.55 12.48
C ALA A 43 -16.51 -6.45 12.03
N GLY A 44 -17.32 -6.72 11.01
CA GLY A 44 -18.33 -5.79 10.48
C GLY A 44 -17.94 -5.10 9.18
N ILE A 45 -16.73 -5.33 8.67
CA ILE A 45 -16.25 -4.87 7.37
C ILE A 45 -15.90 -6.09 6.53
N GLU A 46 -16.45 -6.18 5.33
CA GLU A 46 -16.12 -7.25 4.39
C GLU A 46 -14.84 -6.89 3.63
N GLN A 47 -13.95 -7.86 3.40
CA GLN A 47 -12.74 -7.70 2.61
C GLN A 47 -11.93 -6.43 2.98
N ALA A 48 -11.55 -6.29 4.26
CA ALA A 48 -10.78 -5.17 4.79
C ALA A 48 -9.31 -5.18 4.28
N SER A 49 -9.14 -4.99 2.98
CA SER A 49 -7.95 -5.43 2.25
C SER A 49 -6.80 -4.44 2.23
N PHE A 50 -7.07 -3.16 2.50
CA PHE A 50 -6.06 -2.12 2.58
C PHE A 50 -6.43 -1.09 3.64
N LEU A 51 -5.42 -0.62 4.37
CA LEU A 51 -5.58 0.25 5.53
C LEU A 51 -4.72 1.51 5.38
N ALA A 52 -5.26 2.65 5.81
CA ALA A 52 -4.51 3.89 5.98
C ALA A 52 -4.81 4.51 7.34
N VAL A 53 -3.83 5.19 7.92
CA VAL A 53 -4.01 5.92 9.20
C VAL A 53 -3.98 7.41 8.88
N HIS A 54 -4.96 8.15 9.41
CA HIS A 54 -4.99 9.61 9.34
C HIS A 54 -3.70 10.19 9.97
N PRO A 55 -3.07 11.26 9.43
CA PRO A 55 -1.86 11.85 9.99
C PRO A 55 -1.95 12.22 11.48
N GLY A 56 -3.16 12.51 11.97
CA GLY A 56 -3.41 12.75 13.40
C GLY A 56 -3.34 11.52 14.32
N GLY A 57 -3.23 10.30 13.77
CA GLY A 57 -3.10 9.05 14.55
C GLY A 57 -4.33 8.70 15.38
N ARG A 58 -5.52 9.08 14.93
CA ARG A 58 -6.81 8.90 15.65
C ARG A 58 -7.88 8.20 14.84
N ILE A 59 -7.67 8.02 13.53
CA ILE A 59 -8.63 7.37 12.64
C ILE A 59 -7.86 6.42 11.73
N LEU A 60 -8.36 5.19 11.63
CA LEU A 60 -7.98 4.19 10.65
C LEU A 60 -9.05 4.16 9.55
N TYR A 61 -8.63 4.16 8.30
CA TYR A 61 -9.49 3.96 7.14
C TYR A 61 -9.25 2.57 6.57
N ALA A 62 -10.32 1.85 6.27
CA ALA A 62 -10.25 0.51 5.71
C ALA A 62 -11.08 0.44 4.43
N CYS A 63 -10.47 -0.03 3.33
CA CYS A 63 -11.22 -0.41 2.14
C CYS A 63 -12.12 -1.61 2.45
N SER A 64 -13.37 -1.59 2.00
CA SER A 64 -14.19 -2.79 1.83
C SER A 64 -14.14 -3.17 0.35
N GLU A 65 -13.26 -4.11 -0.01
CA GLU A 65 -12.98 -4.49 -1.40
C GLU A 65 -14.09 -5.37 -2.00
N THR A 66 -15.28 -4.78 -2.18
CA THR A 66 -16.48 -5.43 -2.71
C THR A 66 -16.91 -4.82 -4.05
N GLY A 67 -17.62 -5.59 -4.87
CA GLY A 67 -18.19 -5.12 -6.13
C GLY A 67 -19.55 -4.44 -5.98
N GLU A 68 -20.27 -4.72 -4.91
CA GLU A 68 -21.58 -4.12 -4.65
C GLU A 68 -21.70 -3.74 -3.17
N THR A 69 -22.18 -2.53 -2.91
CA THR A 69 -22.41 -2.02 -1.55
C THR A 69 -23.71 -1.22 -1.55
N ARG A 70 -24.65 -1.58 -0.67
CA ARG A 70 -25.98 -0.94 -0.57
C ARG A 70 -26.75 -0.90 -1.91
N GLY A 71 -26.57 -1.91 -2.76
CA GLY A 71 -27.23 -2.03 -4.07
C GLY A 71 -26.61 -1.17 -5.19
N GLU A 72 -25.49 -0.51 -4.92
CA GLU A 72 -24.72 0.25 -5.91
C GLU A 72 -23.49 -0.57 -6.36
N PRO A 73 -23.08 -0.52 -7.65
CA PRO A 73 -21.88 -1.18 -8.16
C PRO A 73 -20.61 -0.45 -7.70
N SER A 74 -20.33 -0.55 -6.40
CA SER A 74 -19.29 0.17 -5.69
C SER A 74 -18.85 -0.62 -4.47
N GLY A 75 -17.57 -0.47 -4.10
CA GLY A 75 -17.14 -0.74 -2.73
C GLY A 75 -17.32 0.48 -1.83
N SER A 76 -16.74 0.42 -0.65
CA SER A 76 -16.74 1.52 0.33
C SER A 76 -15.37 1.66 1.02
N VAL A 77 -15.18 2.80 1.69
CA VAL A 77 -14.15 2.97 2.72
C VAL A 77 -14.84 3.23 4.04
N HIS A 78 -14.44 2.50 5.07
CA HIS A 78 -14.91 2.64 6.44
C HIS A 78 -13.89 3.45 7.26
N SER A 79 -14.34 4.40 8.07
CA SER A 79 -13.55 5.05 9.11
C SER A 79 -13.77 4.38 10.46
N LEU A 80 -12.70 4.22 11.21
CA LEU A 80 -12.67 3.62 12.54
C LEU A 80 -11.88 4.55 13.45
N SER A 81 -12.45 4.93 14.60
CA SER A 81 -11.70 5.69 15.60
C SER A 81 -10.68 4.79 16.28
N ILE A 82 -9.53 5.37 16.66
CA ILE A 82 -8.46 4.70 17.39
C ILE A 82 -8.43 5.26 18.81
N ASP A 83 -8.70 4.42 19.80
CA ASP A 83 -8.54 4.81 21.20
C ASP A 83 -7.06 5.13 21.48
N PRO A 84 -6.73 6.34 21.97
CA PRO A 84 -5.34 6.78 22.10
C PRO A 84 -4.57 6.10 23.24
N GLN A 85 -5.25 5.37 24.14
CA GLN A 85 -4.62 4.67 25.27
C GLN A 85 -4.37 3.20 24.95
N THR A 86 -5.29 2.58 24.23
CA THR A 86 -5.33 1.12 23.99
C THR A 86 -5.06 0.74 22.54
N GLY A 87 -5.29 1.65 21.60
CA GLY A 87 -5.28 1.36 20.16
C GLY A 87 -6.51 0.61 19.67
N GLU A 88 -7.52 0.39 20.51
CA GLU A 88 -8.75 -0.28 20.10
C GLU A 88 -9.52 0.54 19.06
N LEU A 89 -10.06 -0.16 18.07
CA LEU A 89 -10.86 0.37 16.99
C LEU A 89 -12.34 0.38 17.36
N GLU A 90 -13.02 1.49 17.08
CA GLU A 90 -14.48 1.59 17.13
C GLU A 90 -15.00 2.11 15.79
N ALA A 91 -16.09 1.50 15.30
CA ALA A 91 -16.72 1.89 14.05
C ALA A 91 -17.22 3.34 14.09
N LEU A 92 -16.92 4.10 13.04
CA LEU A 92 -17.48 5.43 12.82
C LEU A 92 -18.48 5.36 11.65
N GLU A 93 -18.11 5.90 10.50
CA GLU A 93 -18.95 5.98 9.32
C GLU A 93 -18.28 5.28 8.13
N ASP A 94 -19.00 5.17 7.03
CA ASP A 94 -18.46 4.66 5.78
C ASP A 94 -18.97 5.48 4.59
N GLY A 95 -18.18 5.51 3.51
CA GLY A 95 -18.49 6.25 2.29
C GLY A 95 -18.32 5.37 1.06
N LEU A 96 -19.26 5.46 0.11
CA LEU A 96 -19.09 4.82 -1.19
C LEU A 96 -17.94 5.45 -1.96
N THR A 97 -17.17 4.60 -2.66
CA THR A 97 -16.03 5.02 -3.48
C THR A 97 -16.43 5.27 -4.93
N TYR A 98 -17.67 4.91 -5.30
CA TYR A 98 -18.20 4.94 -6.66
C TYR A 98 -17.32 4.19 -7.69
N GLY A 99 -16.75 3.07 -7.24
CA GLY A 99 -16.06 2.10 -8.07
C GLY A 99 -15.96 0.75 -7.37
N GLU A 100 -16.03 -0.32 -8.15
CA GLU A 100 -15.98 -1.69 -7.65
C GLU A 100 -14.57 -2.07 -7.17
N HIS A 101 -14.50 -2.80 -6.06
CA HIS A 101 -13.29 -3.38 -5.48
C HIS A 101 -12.20 -2.32 -5.16
N PRO A 102 -12.44 -1.38 -4.22
CA PRO A 102 -11.41 -0.49 -3.70
C PRO A 102 -10.29 -1.32 -3.07
N CYS A 103 -9.09 -1.23 -3.63
CA CYS A 103 -7.96 -2.09 -3.27
C CYS A 103 -6.79 -1.32 -2.63
N TYR A 104 -6.90 0.00 -2.58
CA TYR A 104 -5.89 0.89 -2.01
C TYR A 104 -6.54 2.17 -1.50
N VAL A 105 -6.10 2.63 -0.33
CA VAL A 105 -6.49 3.92 0.25
C VAL A 105 -5.25 4.64 0.78
N SER A 106 -5.16 5.93 0.52
CA SER A 106 -4.16 6.82 1.12
C SER A 106 -4.81 8.12 1.60
N VAL A 107 -4.11 8.86 2.44
CA VAL A 107 -4.58 10.13 3.01
C VAL A 107 -3.71 11.26 2.47
N SER A 108 -4.31 12.41 2.16
CA SER A 108 -3.55 13.63 1.89
C SER A 108 -2.62 13.97 3.05
N VAL A 109 -1.51 14.64 2.75
CA VAL A 109 -0.54 15.07 3.77
C VAL A 109 -1.21 16.00 4.79
N GLU A 110 -2.15 16.82 4.33
CA GLU A 110 -2.92 17.74 5.16
C GLU A 110 -4.00 17.05 6.02
N GLY A 111 -4.33 15.77 5.75
CA GLY A 111 -5.36 15.03 6.48
C GLY A 111 -6.81 15.39 6.10
N ASP A 112 -7.00 16.08 4.98
CA ASP A 112 -8.28 16.66 4.56
C ASP A 112 -8.92 15.93 3.35
N ALA A 113 -8.30 14.87 2.84
CA ALA A 113 -8.87 14.02 1.79
C ALA A 113 -8.34 12.58 1.88
N LEU A 114 -9.20 11.63 1.55
CA LEU A 114 -8.82 10.27 1.17
C LEU A 114 -8.75 10.14 -0.33
N TYR A 115 -7.78 9.35 -0.78
CA TYR A 115 -7.65 8.91 -2.14
C TYR A 115 -7.85 7.40 -2.19
N VAL A 116 -8.67 6.93 -3.13
CA VAL A 116 -9.03 5.51 -3.25
C VAL A 116 -8.79 5.03 -4.68
N ALA A 117 -8.19 3.86 -4.84
CA ALA A 117 -8.07 3.18 -6.13
C ALA A 117 -9.04 1.99 -6.20
N ASN A 118 -9.97 2.04 -7.15
CA ASN A 118 -10.97 1.00 -7.40
C ASN A 118 -10.50 0.09 -8.55
N TYR A 119 -10.12 -1.15 -8.22
CA TYR A 119 -9.47 -2.07 -9.15
C TYR A 119 -10.42 -2.50 -10.28
N SER A 120 -11.58 -3.07 -9.95
CA SER A 120 -12.51 -3.54 -10.97
C SER A 120 -13.30 -2.40 -11.59
N GLY A 121 -13.55 -1.32 -10.84
CA GLY A 121 -14.15 -0.10 -11.35
C GLY A 121 -13.25 0.66 -12.33
N GLY A 122 -11.93 0.36 -12.35
CA GLY A 122 -10.98 0.99 -13.25
C GLY A 122 -10.88 2.50 -13.06
N ASN A 123 -11.02 2.99 -11.83
CA ASN A 123 -11.08 4.41 -11.53
C ASN A 123 -10.44 4.73 -10.17
N ALA A 124 -10.09 6.00 -9.98
CA ALA A 124 -9.70 6.53 -8.69
C ALA A 124 -10.79 7.46 -8.14
N ALA A 125 -10.84 7.64 -6.83
CA ALA A 125 -11.82 8.49 -6.18
C ALA A 125 -11.18 9.39 -5.10
N VAL A 126 -11.82 10.52 -4.83
CA VAL A 126 -11.48 11.45 -3.74
C VAL A 126 -12.66 11.50 -2.77
N ILE A 127 -12.41 11.29 -1.48
CA ILE A 127 -13.40 11.50 -0.42
C ILE A 127 -12.89 12.64 0.48
N PRO A 128 -13.60 13.77 0.60
CA PRO A 128 -13.18 14.86 1.47
C PRO A 128 -13.32 14.46 2.94
N LEU A 129 -12.39 14.95 3.76
CA LEU A 129 -12.41 14.74 5.20
C LEU A 129 -12.71 16.05 5.92
N SER A 130 -13.43 15.94 7.02
CA SER A 130 -13.55 17.02 8.00
C SER A 130 -12.20 17.35 8.63
N PHE A 131 -12.11 18.47 9.36
CA PHE A 131 -10.92 18.81 10.15
C PHE A 131 -10.52 17.73 11.18
N GLU A 132 -11.48 16.90 11.62
CA GLU A 132 -11.22 15.80 12.55
C GLU A 132 -10.82 14.50 11.83
N GLY A 133 -10.77 14.48 10.50
CA GLY A 133 -10.50 13.29 9.69
C GLY A 133 -11.73 12.41 9.46
N ARG A 134 -12.94 12.85 9.82
CA ARG A 134 -14.17 12.07 9.54
C ARG A 134 -14.60 12.15 8.08
N LEU A 135 -15.21 11.08 7.58
CA LEU A 135 -15.85 11.05 6.26
C LEU A 135 -17.16 11.85 6.35
N GLU A 136 -17.25 12.99 5.65
CA GLU A 136 -18.47 13.83 5.67
C GLU A 136 -19.50 13.40 4.62
N GLU A 137 -19.05 12.79 3.53
CA GLU A 137 -19.84 12.38 2.38
C GLU A 137 -19.17 11.21 1.64
N PRO A 138 -19.87 10.52 0.72
CA PRO A 138 -19.24 9.63 -0.26
C PRO A 138 -18.22 10.35 -1.15
N ALA A 139 -17.57 9.62 -2.06
CA ALA A 139 -16.60 10.23 -2.97
C ALA A 139 -17.16 11.43 -3.75
N SER A 140 -16.47 12.57 -3.63
CA SER A 140 -16.84 13.85 -4.27
C SER A 140 -16.36 13.94 -5.71
N SER A 141 -15.38 13.12 -6.09
CA SER A 141 -14.80 13.06 -7.42
C SER A 141 -14.41 11.64 -7.76
N VAL A 142 -14.72 11.21 -8.99
CA VAL A 142 -14.33 9.92 -9.56
C VAL A 142 -13.59 10.20 -10.87
N ILE A 143 -12.41 9.63 -11.00
CA ILE A 143 -11.51 9.80 -12.14
C ILE A 143 -11.38 8.46 -12.84
N ALA A 144 -12.06 8.31 -13.97
CA ALA A 144 -11.95 7.10 -14.79
C ALA A 144 -10.51 6.89 -15.30
N GLY A 145 -10.04 5.65 -15.25
CA GLY A 145 -8.87 5.23 -15.99
C GLY A 145 -9.16 5.37 -17.49
N GLU A 146 -8.22 5.94 -18.22
CA GLU A 146 -8.34 6.14 -19.67
C GLU A 146 -6.95 6.03 -20.29
N GLY A 147 -6.82 5.30 -21.40
CA GLY A 147 -5.54 5.15 -22.07
C GLY A 147 -5.51 3.93 -22.99
N GLU A 148 -4.35 3.72 -23.60
CA GLU A 148 -4.09 2.49 -24.33
C GLU A 148 -3.99 1.32 -23.33
N LEU A 149 -4.73 0.25 -23.59
CA LEU A 149 -4.69 -0.95 -22.76
C LEU A 149 -3.35 -1.69 -22.92
N GLY A 150 -2.98 -2.43 -21.89
CA GLY A 150 -1.82 -3.31 -21.92
C GLY A 150 -2.02 -4.54 -22.78
N THR A 151 -0.99 -5.39 -22.84
CA THR A 151 -0.93 -6.52 -23.80
C THR A 151 -1.51 -7.82 -23.26
N LEU A 152 -1.59 -8.00 -21.94
CA LEU A 152 -2.11 -9.23 -21.30
C LEU A 152 -3.63 -9.16 -21.18
N LYS A 153 -4.35 -9.66 -22.20
CA LYS A 153 -5.81 -9.55 -22.32
C LYS A 153 -6.63 -10.05 -21.12
N ASP A 154 -6.15 -11.03 -20.36
CA ASP A 154 -6.88 -11.58 -19.21
C ASP A 154 -6.71 -10.76 -17.92
N ARG A 155 -5.81 -9.77 -17.94
CA ARG A 155 -5.45 -8.91 -16.79
C ARG A 155 -5.52 -7.42 -17.11
N GLN A 156 -5.63 -7.07 -18.39
CA GLN A 156 -5.53 -5.71 -18.92
C GLN A 156 -6.63 -5.48 -19.97
N GLU A 157 -7.81 -6.09 -19.78
CA GLU A 157 -8.97 -5.94 -20.66
C GLU A 157 -9.63 -4.57 -20.55
N LYS A 158 -9.36 -3.86 -19.46
CA LYS A 158 -9.83 -2.51 -19.14
C LYS A 158 -8.86 -1.86 -18.13
N PRO A 159 -9.03 -0.57 -17.81
CA PRO A 159 -8.29 0.07 -16.74
C PRO A 159 -8.50 -0.61 -15.38
N HIS A 160 -7.44 -0.66 -14.57
CA HIS A 160 -7.41 -1.24 -13.24
C HIS A 160 -6.52 -0.39 -12.33
N ALA A 161 -7.09 0.68 -11.77
CA ALA A 161 -6.38 1.50 -10.79
C ALA A 161 -6.04 0.66 -9.55
N HIS A 162 -4.75 0.53 -9.23
CA HIS A 162 -4.29 -0.34 -8.16
C HIS A 162 -3.61 0.42 -7.00
N CYS A 163 -3.12 1.63 -7.26
CA CYS A 163 -2.52 2.47 -6.22
C CYS A 163 -2.83 3.93 -6.51
N ILE A 164 -3.06 4.70 -5.45
CA ILE A 164 -3.16 6.15 -5.52
C ILE A 164 -2.41 6.73 -4.32
N ASP A 165 -1.35 7.49 -4.59
CA ASP A 165 -0.49 8.03 -3.52
C ASP A 165 -0.12 9.49 -3.77
N PRO A 166 -0.20 10.34 -2.72
CA PRO A 166 0.24 11.73 -2.82
C PRO A 166 1.77 11.81 -2.91
N LEU A 167 2.26 12.68 -3.79
CA LEU A 167 3.66 13.08 -3.79
C LEU A 167 3.90 14.06 -2.62
N PRO A 168 4.71 13.70 -1.61
CA PRO A 168 4.85 14.50 -0.40
C PRO A 168 5.25 15.95 -0.66
N ALA A 169 4.68 16.88 0.11
CA ALA A 169 4.93 18.32 0.03
C ALA A 169 4.64 18.95 -1.35
N THR A 170 3.76 18.33 -2.15
CA THR A 170 3.32 18.87 -3.45
C THR A 170 1.81 18.67 -3.64
N PRO A 171 1.16 19.40 -4.56
CA PRO A 171 -0.24 19.15 -4.90
C PRO A 171 -0.43 17.97 -5.86
N TYR A 172 0.59 17.14 -6.10
CA TYR A 172 0.51 16.06 -7.08
C TYR A 172 0.19 14.72 -6.43
N VAL A 173 -0.59 13.91 -7.15
CA VAL A 173 -1.02 12.57 -6.75
C VAL A 173 -0.78 11.63 -7.93
N TYR A 174 -0.16 10.48 -7.66
CA TYR A 174 0.10 9.46 -8.66
C TYR A 174 -0.95 8.36 -8.58
N VAL A 175 -1.41 7.88 -9.73
CA VAL A 175 -2.30 6.72 -9.85
C VAL A 175 -1.62 5.66 -10.71
N ALA A 176 -1.29 4.51 -10.13
CA ALA A 176 -0.84 3.35 -10.89
C ALA A 176 -2.06 2.60 -11.44
N ASP A 177 -2.08 2.39 -12.76
CA ASP A 177 -3.11 1.64 -13.43
C ASP A 177 -2.50 0.42 -14.12
N LEU A 178 -2.85 -0.75 -13.58
CA LEU A 178 -2.36 -2.04 -14.06
C LEU A 178 -2.85 -2.30 -15.49
N GLY A 179 -4.08 -1.90 -15.80
CA GLY A 179 -4.75 -2.21 -17.06
C GLY A 179 -4.21 -1.44 -18.26
N THR A 180 -3.61 -0.27 -18.03
CA THR A 180 -3.12 0.63 -19.10
C THR A 180 -1.61 0.74 -19.17
N ASP A 181 -0.87 -0.08 -18.40
CA ASP A 181 0.58 0.01 -18.24
C ASP A 181 1.05 1.44 -17.91
N SER A 182 0.28 2.21 -17.13
CA SER A 182 0.55 3.63 -16.93
C SER A 182 0.52 4.07 -15.46
N VAL A 183 1.37 5.04 -15.13
CA VAL A 183 1.24 5.88 -13.94
C VAL A 183 0.71 7.25 -14.37
N TYR A 184 -0.49 7.59 -13.93
CA TYR A 184 -1.09 8.89 -14.19
C TYR A 184 -0.70 9.90 -13.13
N ILE A 185 -0.43 11.13 -13.59
CA ILE A 185 -0.07 12.25 -12.74
C ILE A 185 -1.28 13.16 -12.65
N HIS A 186 -1.74 13.41 -11.44
CA HIS A 186 -2.85 14.30 -11.17
C HIS A 186 -2.40 15.45 -10.29
N ARG A 187 -3.02 16.61 -10.48
CA ARG A 187 -2.91 17.76 -9.59
C ARG A 187 -4.20 17.90 -8.81
N ARG A 188 -4.08 17.98 -7.49
CA ARG A 188 -5.18 18.27 -6.56
C ARG A 188 -5.73 19.67 -6.81
N SER A 189 -7.07 19.78 -6.84
CA SER A 189 -7.75 21.06 -6.90
C SER A 189 -7.50 21.88 -5.63
N VAL A 190 -7.65 23.21 -5.73
CA VAL A 190 -7.40 24.13 -4.61
C VAL A 190 -8.39 23.93 -3.46
N ASP A 191 -9.62 23.51 -3.77
CA ASP A 191 -10.63 23.14 -2.77
C ASP A 191 -10.38 21.75 -2.15
N GLY A 192 -9.40 21.00 -2.67
CA GLY A 192 -9.00 19.70 -2.16
C GLY A 192 -9.92 18.53 -2.53
N ARG A 193 -10.99 18.76 -3.30
CA ARG A 193 -12.11 17.82 -3.51
C ARG A 193 -12.04 17.03 -4.83
N SER A 194 -11.07 17.33 -5.69
CA SER A 194 -10.94 16.67 -6.99
C SER A 194 -9.49 16.56 -7.44
N LEU A 195 -9.27 15.72 -8.45
CA LEU A 195 -7.98 15.53 -9.09
C LEU A 195 -8.10 15.84 -10.58
N LEU A 196 -7.20 16.67 -11.10
CA LEU A 196 -7.07 16.96 -12.52
C LEU A 196 -5.88 16.20 -13.09
N ARG A 197 -6.08 15.35 -14.09
CA ARG A 197 -4.98 14.66 -14.78
C ARG A 197 -4.12 15.67 -15.54
N THR A 198 -2.82 15.73 -15.24
CA THR A 198 -1.86 16.64 -15.86
C THR A 198 -0.81 15.93 -16.71
N GLY A 199 -0.66 14.61 -16.54
CA GLY A 199 0.30 13.84 -17.32
C GLY A 199 0.20 12.34 -17.06
N SER A 200 1.10 11.60 -17.68
CA SER A 200 1.30 10.18 -17.44
C SER A 200 2.73 9.77 -17.78
N LEU A 201 3.16 8.66 -17.19
CA LEU A 201 4.30 7.87 -17.60
C LEU A 201 3.78 6.49 -17.98
N ARG A 202 3.90 6.13 -19.27
CA ARG A 202 3.61 4.77 -19.74
C ARG A 202 4.85 3.90 -19.53
N LEU A 203 4.66 2.72 -18.96
CA LEU A 203 5.69 1.73 -18.72
C LEU A 203 5.77 0.72 -19.88
N GLU A 204 6.66 -0.26 -19.76
CA GLU A 204 6.78 -1.34 -20.72
C GLU A 204 5.44 -2.09 -20.89
N PRO A 205 5.06 -2.46 -22.12
CA PRO A 205 3.82 -3.19 -22.36
C PRO A 205 3.77 -4.52 -21.59
N GLY A 206 2.68 -4.74 -20.87
CA GLY A 206 2.49 -5.92 -20.03
C GLY A 206 3.20 -5.85 -18.67
N SER A 207 3.63 -4.66 -18.24
CA SER A 207 4.24 -4.48 -16.92
C SER A 207 3.20 -4.47 -15.79
N GLY A 208 2.04 -3.88 -16.03
CA GLY A 208 0.95 -3.75 -15.06
C GLY A 208 1.38 -3.03 -13.77
N PRO A 209 1.62 -1.69 -13.79
CA PRO A 209 1.96 -0.90 -12.60
C PRO A 209 0.98 -1.17 -11.46
N ARG A 210 1.52 -1.51 -10.29
CA ARG A 210 0.72 -1.91 -9.13
C ARG A 210 0.77 -0.89 -8.01
N HIS A 211 1.91 -0.77 -7.33
CA HIS A 211 2.15 0.16 -6.22
C HIS A 211 3.30 1.12 -6.55
N ILE A 212 3.33 2.27 -5.86
CA ILE A 212 4.35 3.31 -6.05
C ILE A 212 4.92 3.67 -4.67
N ALA A 213 6.25 3.65 -4.53
CA ALA A 213 6.93 4.21 -3.37
C ALA A 213 7.53 5.58 -3.72
N VAL A 214 7.14 6.59 -2.94
CA VAL A 214 7.71 7.95 -2.94
C VAL A 214 8.06 8.36 -1.52
N LYS A 215 9.03 9.28 -1.38
CA LYS A 215 9.46 9.77 -0.07
C LYS A 215 9.83 11.24 -0.15
N GLU A 216 9.47 12.00 0.88
CA GLU A 216 9.91 13.38 1.03
C GLU A 216 11.45 13.48 0.98
N GLY A 217 11.95 14.49 0.27
CA GLY A 217 13.39 14.72 0.07
C GLY A 217 14.04 13.86 -1.01
N LEU A 218 13.35 12.84 -1.56
CA LEU A 218 13.82 12.11 -2.73
C LEU A 218 13.19 12.64 -4.02
N SER A 219 14.01 12.85 -5.05
CA SER A 219 13.55 13.25 -6.39
C SER A 219 13.22 12.05 -7.29
N TYR A 220 12.81 10.93 -6.70
CA TYR A 220 12.58 9.66 -7.41
C TYR A 220 11.34 8.93 -6.89
N ALA A 221 10.62 8.31 -7.83
CA ALA A 221 9.54 7.37 -7.56
C ALA A 221 9.96 5.95 -7.98
N TYR A 222 9.51 4.96 -7.22
CA TYR A 222 9.77 3.54 -7.49
C TYR A 222 8.45 2.83 -7.74
N ILE A 223 8.26 2.28 -8.94
CA ILE A 223 6.99 1.74 -9.39
C ILE A 223 7.16 0.24 -9.63
N ILE A 224 6.40 -0.60 -8.93
CA ILE A 224 6.45 -2.04 -9.13
C ILE A 224 5.41 -2.48 -10.18
N GLY A 225 5.86 -3.19 -11.22
CA GLY A 225 4.98 -3.88 -12.16
C GLY A 225 4.56 -5.24 -11.61
N GLU A 226 3.25 -5.48 -11.46
CA GLU A 226 2.71 -6.76 -10.99
C GLU A 226 3.04 -7.87 -11.98
N LEU A 227 2.77 -7.62 -13.26
CA LEU A 227 2.69 -8.66 -14.29
C LEU A 227 4.06 -9.10 -14.79
N ASP A 228 5.08 -8.24 -14.64
CA ASP A 228 6.45 -8.52 -15.06
C ASP A 228 7.46 -8.64 -13.90
N SER A 229 7.05 -8.34 -12.67
CA SER A 229 7.91 -8.29 -11.48
C SER A 229 9.17 -7.42 -11.66
N HIS A 230 9.04 -6.26 -12.32
CA HIS A 230 10.11 -5.27 -12.44
C HIS A 230 9.80 -3.98 -11.69
N VAL A 231 10.84 -3.42 -11.06
CA VAL A 231 10.79 -2.05 -10.54
C VAL A 231 11.24 -1.10 -11.64
N THR A 232 10.40 -0.10 -11.92
CA THR A 232 10.78 1.08 -12.70
C THR A 232 11.14 2.21 -11.73
N VAL A 233 12.36 2.72 -11.84
CA VAL A 233 12.80 3.94 -11.16
C VAL A 233 12.52 5.10 -12.09
N ALA A 234 11.78 6.10 -11.60
CA ALA A 234 11.48 7.31 -12.34
C ALA A 234 11.99 8.55 -11.61
N GLN A 235 12.68 9.44 -12.32
CA GLN A 235 13.02 10.77 -11.81
C GLN A 235 11.77 11.63 -11.77
N ILE A 236 11.60 12.37 -10.66
CA ILE A 236 10.52 13.32 -10.45
C ILE A 236 11.02 14.70 -10.87
N GLY A 237 10.44 15.23 -11.96
CA GLY A 237 10.68 16.56 -12.47
C GLY A 237 9.70 17.60 -11.93
N SER A 238 9.71 18.78 -12.55
CA SER A 238 8.73 19.83 -12.28
C SER A 238 7.31 19.33 -12.50
N GLU A 239 6.37 19.85 -11.71
CA GLU A 239 4.95 19.53 -11.82
C GLU A 239 4.64 18.02 -11.64
N GLY A 240 5.48 17.31 -10.87
CA GLY A 240 5.31 15.89 -10.62
C GLY A 240 5.61 15.00 -11.83
N LYS A 241 6.15 15.54 -12.93
CA LYS A 241 6.45 14.76 -14.14
C LYS A 241 7.40 13.60 -13.82
N LEU A 242 7.10 12.42 -14.36
CA LEU A 242 7.92 11.22 -14.20
C LEU A 242 8.70 10.91 -15.48
N GLU A 243 9.98 10.58 -15.34
CA GLU A 243 10.85 10.10 -16.41
C GLU A 243 11.54 8.80 -15.97
N ALA A 244 11.30 7.70 -16.67
CA ALA A 244 11.92 6.41 -16.33
C ALA A 244 13.44 6.44 -16.59
N VAL A 245 14.23 6.11 -15.57
CA VAL A 245 15.72 6.13 -15.61
C VAL A 245 16.36 4.76 -15.39
N GLN A 246 15.60 3.80 -14.84
CA GLN A 246 16.05 2.43 -14.70
C GLN A 246 14.84 1.49 -14.66
N ARG A 247 15.03 0.29 -15.20
CA ARG A 247 14.15 -0.86 -15.00
C ARG A 247 15.00 -2.03 -14.51
N ILE A 248 14.58 -2.69 -13.43
CA ILE A 248 15.33 -3.78 -12.80
C ILE A 248 14.38 -4.87 -12.32
N SER A 249 14.74 -6.13 -12.52
CA SER A 249 13.92 -7.26 -12.07
C SER A 249 13.97 -7.40 -10.54
N ALA A 250 12.82 -7.70 -9.94
CA ALA A 250 12.70 -8.10 -8.55
C ALA A 250 12.85 -9.62 -8.34
N LEU A 251 13.16 -10.38 -9.39
CA LEU A 251 13.34 -11.83 -9.33
C LEU A 251 14.81 -12.23 -9.49
N PRO A 252 15.21 -13.42 -8.99
CA PRO A 252 16.54 -13.96 -9.26
C PRO A 252 16.78 -14.15 -10.76
N GLN A 253 18.03 -13.96 -11.18
CA GLN A 253 18.42 -14.19 -12.57
C GLN A 253 18.07 -15.63 -13.00
N GLY A 254 17.33 -15.77 -14.09
CA GLY A 254 16.97 -17.07 -14.66
C GLY A 254 15.75 -17.74 -14.02
N PHE A 255 15.04 -17.09 -13.09
CA PHE A 255 13.76 -17.61 -12.59
C PHE A 255 12.78 -17.85 -13.75
N GLN A 256 12.14 -19.03 -13.77
CA GLN A 256 11.22 -19.48 -14.84
C GLN A 256 9.78 -19.73 -14.35
N GLY A 257 9.50 -19.48 -13.07
CA GLY A 257 8.17 -19.69 -12.50
C GLY A 257 7.25 -18.50 -12.75
N GLU A 258 5.98 -18.68 -12.38
CA GLU A 258 5.03 -17.59 -12.31
C GLU A 258 5.31 -16.73 -11.09
N SER A 259 5.34 -15.41 -11.28
CA SER A 259 5.46 -14.48 -10.17
C SER A 259 4.72 -13.19 -10.48
N TRP A 260 3.99 -12.72 -9.47
CA TRP A 260 3.31 -11.43 -9.49
C TRP A 260 3.78 -10.58 -8.33
N ALA A 261 4.58 -9.56 -8.64
CA ALA A 261 5.02 -8.62 -7.62
C ALA A 261 3.81 -7.91 -6.99
N ALA A 262 3.93 -7.58 -5.71
CA ALA A 262 2.84 -6.99 -4.96
C ALA A 262 3.23 -5.64 -4.38
N ASP A 263 3.95 -5.64 -3.27
CA ASP A 263 4.14 -4.44 -2.49
C ASP A 263 5.54 -3.87 -2.63
N ILE A 264 5.70 -2.58 -2.34
CA ILE A 264 6.95 -1.85 -2.50
C ILE A 264 7.09 -0.77 -1.41
N HIS A 265 8.19 -0.80 -0.66
CA HIS A 265 8.44 0.18 0.41
C HIS A 265 9.89 0.62 0.45
N LEU A 266 10.09 1.91 0.69
CA LEU A 266 11.39 2.47 1.05
C LEU A 266 11.63 2.34 2.54
N SER A 267 12.89 2.16 2.94
CA SER A 267 13.29 2.29 4.34
C SER A 267 13.02 3.70 4.88
N PRO A 268 12.88 3.87 6.22
CA PRO A 268 12.68 5.19 6.83
C PRO A 268 13.79 6.20 6.49
N ASP A 269 15.01 5.74 6.22
CA ASP A 269 16.14 6.57 5.79
C ASP A 269 16.25 6.74 4.26
N GLY A 270 15.39 6.07 3.48
CA GLY A 270 15.38 6.12 2.01
C GLY A 270 16.57 5.43 1.34
N ARG A 271 17.44 4.73 2.09
CA ARG A 271 18.65 4.08 1.57
C ARG A 271 18.40 2.69 0.98
N PHE A 272 17.24 2.10 1.26
CA PHE A 272 16.89 0.76 0.80
C PHE A 272 15.44 0.71 0.32
N LEU A 273 15.19 -0.19 -0.62
CA LEU A 273 13.87 -0.47 -1.18
C LEU A 273 13.60 -1.97 -1.11
N TYR A 274 12.38 -2.34 -0.74
CA TYR A 274 11.95 -3.73 -0.62
C TYR A 274 10.76 -3.97 -1.54
N VAL A 275 10.66 -5.17 -2.11
CA VAL A 275 9.56 -5.60 -2.98
C VAL A 275 9.13 -7.00 -2.61
N SER A 276 7.82 -7.25 -2.50
CA SER A 276 7.31 -8.62 -2.34
C SER A 276 6.90 -9.24 -3.67
N ASN A 277 7.20 -10.53 -3.85
CA ASN A 277 6.86 -11.31 -5.04
C ASN A 277 5.98 -12.50 -4.64
N ARG A 278 4.75 -12.57 -5.16
CA ARG A 278 3.83 -13.71 -4.97
C ARG A 278 4.13 -14.77 -6.02
N GLY A 279 4.23 -16.04 -5.64
CA GLY A 279 4.64 -17.13 -6.52
C GLY A 279 6.13 -17.49 -6.33
N HIS A 280 7.03 -16.50 -6.42
CA HIS A 280 8.41 -16.69 -5.90
C HIS A 280 8.47 -16.64 -4.37
N ASP A 281 7.44 -16.10 -3.72
CA ASP A 281 7.22 -16.07 -2.27
C ASP A 281 8.41 -15.54 -1.47
N SER A 282 8.84 -14.34 -1.86
CA SER A 282 10.06 -13.69 -1.37
C SER A 282 9.92 -12.19 -1.17
N ILE A 283 10.77 -11.61 -0.34
CA ILE A 283 11.16 -10.19 -0.41
C ILE A 283 12.45 -10.06 -1.21
N ALA A 284 12.46 -9.16 -2.21
CA ALA A 284 13.66 -8.65 -2.85
C ALA A 284 14.07 -7.34 -2.18
N ALA A 285 15.33 -7.22 -1.76
CA ALA A 285 15.89 -6.02 -1.17
C ALA A 285 16.89 -5.36 -2.12
N PHE A 286 16.85 -4.04 -2.21
CA PHE A 286 17.72 -3.22 -3.05
C PHE A 286 18.37 -2.12 -2.21
N SER A 287 19.64 -1.82 -2.48
CA SER A 287 20.25 -0.55 -2.06
C SER A 287 19.85 0.57 -3.03
N VAL A 288 19.53 1.73 -2.49
CA VAL A 288 19.21 2.95 -3.23
C VAL A 288 20.45 3.83 -3.31
N ASN A 289 20.88 4.18 -4.52
CA ASN A 289 21.85 5.25 -4.71
C ASN A 289 21.17 6.60 -4.46
N THR A 290 21.54 7.30 -3.39
CA THR A 290 20.89 8.55 -2.98
C THR A 290 21.15 9.74 -3.91
N GLU A 291 22.15 9.66 -4.78
CA GLU A 291 22.49 10.75 -5.72
C GLU A 291 21.64 10.67 -7.00
N ASN A 292 21.34 9.45 -7.47
CA ASN A 292 20.67 9.25 -8.76
C ASN A 292 19.44 8.33 -8.72
N GLY A 293 19.01 7.91 -7.53
CA GLY A 293 17.85 7.06 -7.29
C GLY A 293 17.98 5.62 -7.77
N ARG A 294 19.09 5.23 -8.39
CA ARG A 294 19.21 3.90 -9.01
C ARG A 294 19.31 2.80 -7.96
N LEU A 295 18.75 1.66 -8.29
CA LEU A 295 18.69 0.46 -7.45
C LEU A 295 19.79 -0.54 -7.83
N SER A 296 20.34 -1.18 -6.81
CA SER A 296 21.14 -2.39 -6.94
C SER A 296 20.54 -3.47 -6.05
N LEU A 297 20.24 -4.65 -6.62
CA LEU A 297 19.75 -5.79 -5.85
C LEU A 297 20.83 -6.24 -4.85
N ILE A 298 20.44 -6.43 -3.59
CA ILE A 298 21.33 -6.89 -2.53
C ILE A 298 20.92 -8.24 -1.94
N GLN A 299 19.64 -8.61 -2.01
CA GLN A 299 19.14 -9.86 -1.44
C GLN A 299 17.82 -10.31 -2.07
N HIS A 300 17.63 -11.62 -2.12
CA HIS A 300 16.32 -12.27 -2.12
C HIS A 300 16.21 -13.12 -0.87
N ILE A 301 15.10 -13.04 -0.16
CA ILE A 301 14.83 -13.87 1.02
C ILE A 301 13.41 -14.41 0.97
N SER A 302 13.22 -15.69 1.30
CA SER A 302 11.88 -16.28 1.42
C SER A 302 11.09 -15.58 2.52
N THR A 303 9.79 -15.43 2.35
CA THR A 303 8.92 -14.86 3.39
C THR A 303 8.51 -15.86 4.48
N GLY A 304 8.96 -17.12 4.38
CA GLY A 304 8.58 -18.20 5.31
C GLY A 304 7.10 -18.59 5.24
N GLY A 305 6.40 -18.14 4.19
CA GLY A 305 5.00 -18.42 3.89
C GLY A 305 4.75 -18.30 2.40
N THR A 306 3.49 -18.23 1.99
CA THR A 306 3.12 -18.19 0.56
C THR A 306 2.26 -16.97 0.24
N TYR A 307 2.51 -16.38 -0.93
CA TYR A 307 1.75 -15.27 -1.48
C TYR A 307 1.85 -13.98 -0.64
N PRO A 308 3.06 -13.42 -0.44
CA PRO A 308 3.27 -12.19 0.34
C PRO A 308 2.67 -10.97 -0.35
N ARG A 309 1.40 -10.67 -0.08
CA ARG A 309 0.65 -9.60 -0.75
C ARG A 309 0.99 -8.20 -0.23
N ASN A 310 1.46 -8.10 1.01
CA ASN A 310 1.88 -6.86 1.63
C ASN A 310 2.95 -7.13 2.67
N PHE A 311 3.76 -6.11 2.96
CA PHE A 311 4.65 -6.10 4.11
C PHE A 311 4.75 -4.67 4.64
N ALA A 312 5.27 -4.52 5.87
CA ALA A 312 5.55 -3.22 6.44
C ALA A 312 6.91 -3.21 7.14
N LEU A 313 7.57 -2.06 7.09
CA LEU A 313 8.73 -1.78 7.92
C LEU A 313 8.27 -1.18 9.25
N SER A 314 8.91 -1.54 10.36
CA SER A 314 8.67 -0.87 11.63
C SER A 314 9.05 0.61 11.55
N PRO A 315 8.45 1.49 12.38
CA PRO A 315 8.75 2.93 12.35
C PRO A 315 10.24 3.28 12.56
N ASP A 316 10.95 2.50 13.36
CA ASP A 316 12.41 2.63 13.55
C ASP A 316 13.24 2.05 12.40
N GLY A 317 12.61 1.30 11.50
CA GLY A 317 13.21 0.62 10.37
C GLY A 317 14.05 -0.61 10.75
N GLU A 318 14.04 -1.09 11.99
CA GLU A 318 14.84 -2.25 12.40
C GLU A 318 14.18 -3.59 12.06
N TRP A 319 12.91 -3.57 11.62
CA TRP A 319 12.13 -4.78 11.39
C TRP A 319 11.30 -4.68 10.10
N LEU A 320 11.02 -5.85 9.52
CA LEU A 320 10.08 -6.03 8.42
C LEU A 320 9.10 -7.14 8.78
N LEU A 321 7.80 -6.90 8.60
CA LEU A 321 6.73 -7.87 8.81
C LEU A 321 6.11 -8.19 7.46
N ALA A 322 6.11 -9.47 7.04
CA ALA A 322 5.56 -9.91 5.76
C ALA A 322 4.22 -10.64 5.95
N ALA A 323 3.14 -10.12 5.36
CA ALA A 323 1.81 -10.73 5.35
C ALA A 323 1.67 -11.71 4.17
N ASN A 324 1.69 -13.00 4.50
CA ASN A 324 1.55 -14.11 3.56
C ASN A 324 0.07 -14.53 3.46
N GLN A 325 -0.59 -14.07 2.39
CA GLN A 325 -2.04 -14.22 2.20
C GLN A 325 -2.46 -15.69 2.25
N ASN A 326 -1.86 -16.55 1.44
CA ASN A 326 -2.37 -17.90 1.23
C ASN A 326 -2.00 -18.87 2.36
N SER A 327 -0.90 -18.60 3.08
CA SER A 327 -0.50 -19.40 4.24
C SER A 327 -1.13 -18.92 5.54
N GLY A 328 -1.75 -17.74 5.56
CA GLY A 328 -2.40 -17.19 6.76
C GLY A 328 -1.40 -16.84 7.87
N SER A 329 -0.28 -16.22 7.50
CA SER A 329 0.79 -15.89 8.45
C SER A 329 1.37 -14.49 8.23
N VAL A 330 1.78 -13.85 9.31
CA VAL A 330 2.67 -12.68 9.31
C VAL A 330 4.01 -13.10 9.88
N ASN A 331 5.05 -13.14 9.06
CA ASN A 331 6.39 -13.54 9.45
C ASN A 331 7.27 -12.30 9.70
N VAL A 332 8.16 -12.37 10.70
CA VAL A 332 8.97 -11.23 11.15
C VAL A 332 10.44 -11.41 10.76
N PHE A 333 11.03 -10.35 10.24
CA PHE A 333 12.43 -10.27 9.84
C PHE A 333 13.10 -9.13 10.57
N ARG A 334 14.34 -9.35 11.03
CA ARG A 334 15.20 -8.26 11.46
C ARG A 334 15.85 -7.62 10.25
N ARG A 335 15.86 -6.31 10.18
CA ARG A 335 16.54 -5.53 9.15
C ARG A 335 17.81 -4.92 9.75
N ASP A 336 18.95 -5.15 9.11
CA ASP A 336 20.15 -4.38 9.39
C ASP A 336 20.01 -2.98 8.74
N PRO A 337 19.96 -1.88 9.51
CA PRO A 337 19.78 -0.55 8.95
C PRO A 337 20.97 -0.08 8.11
N GLN A 338 22.16 -0.65 8.28
CA GLN A 338 23.37 -0.25 7.55
C GLN A 338 23.52 -0.99 6.23
N THR A 339 23.18 -2.27 6.18
CA THR A 339 23.33 -3.09 4.97
C THR A 339 22.01 -3.29 4.22
N GLY A 340 20.88 -3.07 4.87
CA GLY A 340 19.54 -3.31 4.35
C GLY A 340 19.15 -4.79 4.27
N LEU A 341 20.04 -5.70 4.66
CA LEU A 341 19.79 -7.13 4.64
C LEU A 341 18.74 -7.51 5.70
N LEU A 342 17.95 -8.52 5.34
CA LEU A 342 16.93 -9.12 6.18
C LEU A 342 17.44 -10.45 6.72
N GLU A 343 17.17 -10.71 8.00
CA GLU A 343 17.40 -11.97 8.69
C GLU A 343 16.05 -12.49 9.21
N GLU A 344 15.74 -13.74 8.88
CA GLU A 344 14.53 -14.40 9.37
C GLU A 344 14.59 -14.58 10.90
N THR A 345 13.43 -14.49 11.54
CA THR A 345 13.29 -14.80 12.97
C THR A 345 12.29 -15.92 13.18
N ASP A 346 12.28 -16.50 14.37
CA ASP A 346 11.27 -17.50 14.76
C ASP A 346 9.89 -16.89 15.07
N SER A 347 9.75 -15.55 14.97
CA SER A 347 8.50 -14.84 15.29
C SER A 347 7.54 -14.84 14.11
N LEU A 348 6.33 -15.34 14.36
CA LEU A 348 5.22 -15.26 13.42
C LEU A 348 3.89 -15.06 14.15
N LEU A 349 2.90 -14.55 13.43
CA LEU A 349 1.51 -14.47 13.86
C LEU A 349 0.61 -15.14 12.85
N ASN A 350 -0.24 -16.08 13.30
CA ASN A 350 -1.26 -16.67 12.43
C ASN A 350 -2.49 -15.76 12.37
N VAL A 351 -2.80 -15.29 11.17
CA VAL A 351 -3.96 -14.45 10.86
C VAL A 351 -4.54 -14.96 9.55
N PRO A 352 -5.85 -15.20 9.43
CA PRO A 352 -6.43 -15.62 8.15
C PRO A 352 -6.21 -14.55 7.06
N SER A 353 -5.71 -14.96 5.89
CA SER A 353 -5.61 -14.13 4.69
C SER A 353 -5.10 -12.69 4.91
N PRO A 354 -3.93 -12.47 5.55
CA PRO A 354 -3.42 -11.14 5.84
C PRO A 354 -2.93 -10.49 4.54
N VAL A 355 -3.37 -9.27 4.28
CA VAL A 355 -3.11 -8.57 3.00
C VAL A 355 -2.75 -7.10 3.15
N CYS A 356 -2.81 -6.54 4.35
CA CYS A 356 -2.29 -5.21 4.66
C CYS A 356 -1.76 -5.14 6.09
N ILE A 357 -0.61 -4.53 6.31
CA ILE A 357 -0.03 -4.23 7.62
C ILE A 357 0.17 -2.72 7.69
N ARG A 358 -0.36 -2.09 8.73
CA ARG A 358 -0.21 -0.64 8.95
C ARG A 358 0.14 -0.33 10.39
N PHE A 359 1.36 0.18 10.60
CA PHE A 359 1.77 0.74 11.89
C PHE A 359 1.03 2.05 12.19
N LEU A 360 0.77 2.29 13.47
CA LEU A 360 0.21 3.53 14.00
C LEU A 360 1.25 4.65 14.10
#